data_AF-A0A661XLP1-F1
#
_entry.id   AF-A0A661XLP1-F1
#
_cell.length_a   1.000
_cell.length_b   1.000
_cell.length_c   1.000
_cell.angle_alpha   90.00
_cell.angle_beta   90.00
_cell.angle_gamma   90.00
#
_symmetry.space_group_name_H-M   'P 1'
#
loop_
_entity.id
_entity.type
_entity.pdbx_description
1 polymer ?
#
loop_
_entity_poly.entity_id
_entity_poly.type
_entity_poly.pdbx_seq_one_letter_code
_entity_poly.pdbx_strand_id
1 'polypeptide(L)'
;MANSKYYAVMLIDDNEIDNLINQKMIEASGIAEHIYTHTGARSAIEFLKNMEKLNDAGKEVLPDMIFLDIDMPLMDGFQFLDEFE
;
A
#
# COMPACT_ATOMS: atom_id res chain seq x y z
N MET A 1 22.80 -11.06 -1.01
CA MET A 1 21.34 -10.96 -0.81
C MET A 1 20.84 -10.06 -1.92
N ALA A 2 19.77 -10.43 -2.63
CA ALA A 2 19.20 -9.52 -3.63
C ALA A 2 18.74 -8.27 -2.89
N ASN A 3 19.28 -7.12 -3.25
CA ASN A 3 18.89 -5.85 -2.63
C ASN A 3 17.58 -5.45 -3.27
N SER A 4 16.46 -5.63 -2.55
CA SER A 4 15.17 -5.13 -2.99
C SER A 4 15.25 -3.62 -3.16
N LYS A 5 14.57 -3.09 -4.18
CA LYS A 5 14.63 -1.65 -4.48
C LYS A 5 13.85 -0.82 -3.47
N TYR A 6 12.78 -1.39 -2.94
CA TYR A 6 11.89 -0.80 -1.95
C TYR A 6 11.86 -1.70 -0.71
N TYR A 7 11.77 -1.11 0.48
CA TYR A 7 11.55 -1.84 1.71
C TYR A 7 10.11 -2.33 1.78
N ALA A 8 9.14 -1.43 1.53
CA ALA A 8 7.73 -1.76 1.55
C ALA A 8 6.95 -1.16 0.38
N VAL A 9 6.01 -1.93 -0.16
CA VAL A 9 5.05 -1.49 -1.18
C VAL A 9 3.64 -1.72 -0.67
N MET A 10 2.71 -0.82 -0.98
CA MET A 10 1.30 -0.97 -0.64
C MET A 10 0.45 -1.07 -1.90
N LEU A 11 -0.52 -1.96 -1.90
CA LEU A 11 -1.55 -2.12 -2.92
C LEU A 11 -2.91 -1.74 -2.32
N ILE A 12 -3.66 -0.88 -2.99
CA ILE A 12 -5.00 -0.44 -2.59
C ILE A 12 -5.90 -0.60 -3.80
N ASP A 13 -6.79 -1.60 -3.75
CA ASP A 13 -7.68 -1.99 -4.84
C ASP A 13 -8.86 -2.73 -4.22
N ASP A 14 -10.11 -2.42 -4.56
CA ASP A 14 -11.28 -3.07 -3.94
C ASP A 14 -11.48 -4.51 -4.39
N ASN A 15 -10.83 -4.92 -5.49
CA ASN A 15 -10.85 -6.28 -5.97
C ASN A 15 -9.71 -7.12 -5.35
N GLU A 16 -10.10 -8.08 -4.51
CA GLU A 16 -9.17 -9.02 -3.87
C GLU A 16 -8.33 -9.84 -4.86
N ILE A 17 -8.88 -10.16 -6.03
CA ILE A 17 -8.19 -10.95 -7.06
C ILE A 17 -7.10 -10.11 -7.73
N ASP A 18 -7.39 -8.85 -8.03
CA ASP A 18 -6.41 -7.94 -8.64
C ASP A 18 -5.27 -7.64 -7.67
N ASN A 19 -5.59 -7.40 -6.39
CA ASN A 19 -4.59 -7.33 -5.32
C ASN A 19 -3.71 -8.59 -5.25
N LEU A 20 -4.31 -9.78 -5.27
CA LEU A 20 -3.55 -11.03 -5.20
C LEU A 20 -2.61 -11.19 -6.41
N ILE A 21 -3.09 -10.90 -7.62
CA ILE A 21 -2.29 -10.98 -8.84
C ILE A 21 -1.13 -9.98 -8.77
N ASN A 22 -1.41 -8.73 -8.44
CA ASN A 22 -0.41 -7.66 -8.33
C ASN A 22 0.63 -7.98 -7.25
N GLN A 23 0.22 -8.50 -6.09
CA GLN A 23 1.13 -8.97 -5.05
C GLN A 23 2.07 -10.04 -5.59
N LYS A 24 1.54 -11.07 -6.28
CA LYS A 24 2.36 -12.14 -6.86
C LYS A 24 3.34 -11.62 -7.91
N MET A 25 2.95 -10.63 -8.70
CA MET A 25 3.86 -9.99 -9.67
C MET A 25 5.01 -9.27 -8.98
N ILE A 26 4.73 -8.52 -7.91
CA ILE A 26 5.75 -7.81 -7.13
C ILE A 26 6.69 -8.79 -6.45
N GLU A 27 6.16 -9.84 -5.80
CA GLU A 27 6.94 -10.91 -5.18
C GLU A 27 7.88 -11.58 -6.21
N ALA A 28 7.37 -11.93 -7.40
CA ALA A 28 8.16 -12.56 -8.45
C ALA A 28 9.25 -11.64 -9.02
N SER A 29 9.02 -10.33 -9.03
CA SER A 29 9.99 -9.34 -9.51
C SER A 29 11.12 -9.06 -8.51
N GLY A 30 10.93 -9.39 -7.22
CA GLY A 30 11.93 -9.16 -6.17
C GLY A 30 12.21 -7.67 -5.91
N ILE A 31 11.27 -6.77 -6.21
CA ILE A 31 11.47 -5.32 -6.06
C ILE A 31 11.21 -4.79 -4.65
N ALA A 32 10.48 -5.54 -3.82
CA ALA A 32 10.06 -5.12 -2.48
C ALA A 32 10.32 -6.23 -1.44
N GLU A 33 10.67 -5.86 -0.20
CA GLU A 33 10.80 -6.82 0.92
C GLU A 33 9.46 -7.11 1.60
N HIS A 34 8.61 -6.09 1.71
CA HIS A 34 7.29 -6.16 2.31
C HIS A 34 6.22 -5.65 1.34
N ILE A 35 5.05 -6.30 1.36
CA ILE A 35 3.90 -5.91 0.56
C ILE A 35 2.67 -5.85 1.48
N TYR A 36 2.01 -4.70 1.50
CA TYR A 36 0.74 -4.48 2.19
C TYR A 36 -0.39 -4.43 1.17
N THR A 37 -1.54 -5.01 1.49
CA THR A 37 -2.70 -5.04 0.59
C THR A 37 -3.94 -4.56 1.34
N HIS A 38 -4.71 -3.68 0.72
CA HIS A 38 -5.93 -3.11 1.27
C HIS A 38 -7.04 -3.14 0.22
N THR A 39 -8.23 -3.57 0.63
CA THR A 39 -9.42 -3.65 -0.23
C THR A 39 -10.26 -2.38 -0.23
N GLY A 40 -9.70 -1.27 0.28
CA GLY A 40 -10.40 0.00 0.28
C GLY A 40 -9.64 1.10 0.99
N ALA A 41 -9.90 2.31 0.53
CA ALA A 41 -9.21 3.53 0.94
C ALA A 41 -9.17 3.75 2.46
N ARG A 42 -10.31 3.56 3.17
CA ARG A 42 -10.37 3.75 4.63
C ARG A 42 -9.39 2.88 5.40
N SER A 43 -9.27 1.61 5.02
CA SER A 43 -8.37 0.66 5.71
C SER A 43 -6.91 1.03 5.49
N ALA A 44 -6.58 1.53 4.30
CA ALA A 44 -5.24 2.00 3.96
C ALA A 44 -4.89 3.29 4.71
N ILE A 45 -5.81 4.27 4.77
CA ILE A 45 -5.62 5.52 5.50
C ILE A 45 -5.42 5.25 7.00
N GLU A 46 -6.22 4.35 7.58
CA GLU A 46 -6.07 3.97 8.99
C GLU A 46 -4.72 3.32 9.26
N PHE A 47 -4.26 2.44 8.37
CA PHE A 47 -2.93 1.85 8.46
C PHE A 47 -1.84 2.93 8.45
N LEU A 48 -1.87 3.86 7.48
CA LEU A 48 -0.88 4.93 7.34
C LEU A 48 -0.86 5.84 8.58
N LYS A 49 -2.04 6.25 9.08
CA LYS A 49 -2.16 7.07 10.31
C LYS A 49 -1.67 6.34 11.55
N ASN A 50 -1.85 5.02 11.63
CA ASN A 50 -1.34 4.23 12.74
C ASN A 50 0.19 4.09 12.69
N MET A 51 0.76 3.94 11.50
CA MET A 51 2.22 3.90 11.31
C MET A 51 2.87 5.25 11.63
N GLU A 52 2.27 6.37 11.22
CA GLU A 52 2.77 7.71 11.55
C GLU A 52 2.90 7.94 13.07
N LYS A 53 1.94 7.44 13.86
CA LYS A 53 1.95 7.56 15.33
C LYS A 53 3.08 6.78 16.01
N LEU A 54 3.72 5.84 15.32
CA LEU A 54 4.81 5.03 15.88
C LEU A 54 6.18 5.73 15.82
N ASN A 55 6.24 7.02 15.46
CA ASN A 55 7.44 7.84 15.42
C ASN A 55 8.58 7.17 14.61
N ASP A 56 9.80 7.08 15.16
CA ASP A 56 10.97 6.57 14.45
C ASP A 56 10.84 5.09 14.05
N ALA A 57 10.08 4.28 14.80
CA ALA A 57 9.79 2.89 14.40
C ALA A 57 8.77 2.81 13.25
N GLY A 58 7.88 3.80 13.14
CA GLY A 58 6.90 3.88 12.06
C GLY A 58 7.50 4.27 10.71
N LYS A 59 8.55 5.10 10.71
CA LYS A 59 9.25 5.51 9.48
C LYS A 59 9.88 4.35 8.73
N GLU A 60 10.31 3.32 9.45
CA GLU A 60 10.86 2.11 8.82
C GLU A 60 9.75 1.24 8.20
N VAL A 61 8.47 1.43 8.54
CA VAL A 61 7.35 0.56 8.13
C VAL A 61 6.43 1.24 7.10
N LEU A 62 6.57 2.55 6.89
CA LEU A 62 5.82 3.24 5.85
C LEU A 62 6.19 2.71 4.46
N PRO A 63 5.19 2.51 3.56
CA PRO A 63 5.47 2.06 2.21
C PRO A 63 6.25 3.13 1.43
N ASP A 64 7.28 2.71 0.70
CA ASP A 64 8.02 3.57 -0.23
C ASP A 64 7.20 3.90 -1.48
N MET A 65 6.23 3.04 -1.82
CA MET A 65 5.39 3.16 -3.00
C MET A 65 4.00 2.60 -2.73
N ILE A 66 2.98 3.33 -3.18
CA ILE A 66 1.57 2.93 -3.12
C ILE A 66 1.07 2.77 -4.56
N PHE A 67 0.54 1.60 -4.89
CA PHE A 67 -0.28 1.38 -6.07
C PHE A 67 -1.73 1.53 -5.65
N LEU A 68 -2.36 2.57 -6.18
CA LEU A 68 -3.71 2.99 -5.81
C LEU A 68 -4.62 2.82 -7.02
N ASP A 69 -5.65 2.00 -6.89
CA ASP A 69 -6.75 1.99 -7.84
C ASP A 69 -7.56 3.28 -7.74
N ILE A 70 -8.02 3.76 -8.89
CA ILE A 70 -8.81 4.98 -8.99
C ILE A 70 -10.29 4.66 -8.81
N ASP A 71 -10.78 3.55 -9.38
CA ASP A 71 -12.21 3.26 -9.48
C ASP A 71 -12.70 2.33 -8.36
N MET A 72 -12.57 2.80 -7.12
CA MET A 72 -13.02 2.07 -5.94
C MET A 72 -14.41 2.54 -5.44
N PRO A 73 -15.26 1.62 -4.96
CA PRO A 73 -16.56 1.95 -4.38
C PRO A 73 -16.42 2.69 -3.04
N LEU A 74 -17.43 3.50 -2.70
CA LEU A 74 -17.54 4.33 -1.49
C LEU A 74 -16.55 5.50 -1.39
N MET A 75 -15.29 5.26 -1.72
CA MET A 75 -14.22 6.26 -1.74
C MET A 75 -13.26 5.92 -2.88
N ASP A 76 -13.22 6.79 -3.87
CA ASP A 76 -12.36 6.63 -5.04
C ASP A 76 -10.90 7.00 -4.72
N GLY A 77 -9.98 6.70 -5.65
CA GLY A 77 -8.56 6.98 -5.46
C GLY A 77 -8.23 8.47 -5.32
N PHE A 78 -9.04 9.38 -5.88
CA PHE A 78 -8.82 10.82 -5.71
C PHE A 78 -9.26 11.28 -4.32
N GLN A 79 -10.39 10.80 -3.83
CA GLN A 79 -10.86 11.06 -2.46
C GLN A 79 -9.89 10.49 -1.42
N PHE A 80 -9.24 9.36 -1.70
CA PHE A 80 -8.14 8.86 -0.88
C PHE A 80 -6.99 9.87 -0.79
N LEU A 81 -6.58 10.47 -1.92
CA LEU A 81 -5.51 11.47 -1.95
C LEU A 81 -5.90 12.75 -1.18
N ASP A 82 -7.16 13.19 -1.32
CA ASP A 82 -7.69 14.34 -0.58
C ASP A 82 -7.70 14.11 0.95
N GLU A 83 -7.95 12.89 1.42
CA GLU A 83 -7.87 12.53 2.85
C GLU A 83 -6.44 12.26 3.35
N PHE A 84 -5.50 12.07 2.42
CA PHE A 84 -4.10 11.81 2.70
C PHE A 84 -3.26 13.09 2.85
N GLU A 85 -3.65 14.19 2.20
CA GLU A 85 -3.09 15.55 2.43
C GLU A 85 -3.33 16.06 3.86
#